data_AF-A0A6P0GIY9-F1
#
_entry.id   AF-A0A6P0GIY9-F1
#
_cell.length_a   1.000
_cell.length_b   1.000
_cell.length_c   1.000
_cell.angle_alpha   90.00
_cell.angle_beta   90.00
_cell.angle_gamma   90.00
#
_symmetry.space_group_name_H-M   'P 1'
#
loop_
_entity.id
_entity.type
_entity.pdbx_description
1 polymer ?
#
loop_
_entity_poly.entity_id
_entity_poly.type
_entity_poly.pdbx_seq_one_letter_code
_entity_poly.pdbx_strand_id
1 'polypeptide(L)' 'MPTWPCPTCGEDRLFEQPPCADGHTDDDGECPEWLCTDCGGAFLLGGVHAVVPAAVRRAA' A
#
# COMPACT_ATOMS: atom_id res chain seq x y z
N MET A 1 -10.63 9.81 -5.77
CA MET A 1 -10.58 9.05 -4.51
C MET A 1 -11.81 8.15 -4.43
N PRO A 2 -11.64 6.82 -4.39
CA PRO A 2 -12.73 5.86 -4.24
C PRO A 2 -13.33 5.89 -2.83
N THR A 3 -14.56 5.37 -2.72
CA THR A 3 -15.26 5.17 -1.44
C THR A 3 -15.45 3.67 -1.19
N TRP A 4 -15.08 3.18 0.00
CA TRP A 4 -15.19 1.78 0.40
C TRP A 4 -15.60 1.61 1.87
N PRO A 5 -16.14 0.45 2.28
CA PRO A 5 -16.43 0.17 3.68
C PRO A 5 -15.15 0.14 4.53
N CYS A 6 -15.07 1.00 5.55
CA CYS A 6 -13.95 1.02 6.48
C CYS A 6 -14.27 0.16 7.72
N PRO A 7 -13.52 -0.92 8.00
CA PRO A 7 -13.80 -1.78 9.15
C PRO A 7 -13.56 -1.09 10.51
N THR A 8 -12.71 -0.06 10.54
CA THR A 8 -12.43 0.71 11.76
C THR A 8 -13.50 1.76 12.03
N CYS A 9 -14.00 2.44 10.99
CA CYS A 9 -15.03 3.47 11.13
C CYS A 9 -16.45 2.89 11.19
N GLY A 10 -16.69 1.74 10.57
CA GLY A 10 -18.01 1.10 10.47
C GLY A 10 -18.91 1.67 9.37
N GLU A 11 -18.39 2.54 8.50
CA GLU A 11 -19.12 3.13 7.38
C GLU A 11 -18.22 3.29 6.14
N ASP A 12 -18.84 3.65 5.03
CA ASP A 12 -18.17 3.95 3.78
C ASP A 12 -17.35 5.24 3.89
N ARG A 13 -16.05 5.15 3.63
CA ARG A 13 -15.09 6.26 3.73
C ARG A 13 -14.36 6.48 2.42
N LEU A 14 -13.82 7.69 2.26
CA LEU A 14 -12.89 8.00 1.19
C LEU A 14 -11.54 7.38 1.49
N PHE A 15 -10.90 6.88 0.43
CA PHE A 15 -9.55 6.31 0.50
C PHE A 15 -8.62 7.00 -0.51
N GLU A 16 -7.36 7.13 -0.12
CA GLU A 16 -6.28 7.67 -0.94
C GLU A 16 -5.04 6.79 -0.93
N GLN A 17 -4.22 6.88 -1.98
CA GLN A 17 -2.88 6.31 -2.01
C GLN A 17 -1.89 7.47 -1.86
N PRO A 18 -1.32 7.68 -0.67
CA PRO A 18 -0.34 8.75 -0.49
C PRO A 18 0.96 8.43 -1.26
N PRO A 19 1.80 9.45 -1.55
CA PRO A 19 3.16 9.22 -2.02
C PRO A 19 3.93 8.30 -1.07
N CYS A 20 4.74 7.40 -1.62
CA CYS A 20 5.33 6.33 -0.85
C CYS A 20 6.66 6.72 -0.18
N ALA A 21 6.60 7.25 1.03
CA ALA A 21 7.77 7.70 1.79
C ALA A 21 8.60 6.56 2.41
N ASP A 22 8.06 5.35 2.47
CA ASP A 22 8.68 4.15 3.04
C ASP A 22 9.38 3.26 2.01
N GLY A 23 9.27 3.60 0.71
CA GLY A 23 10.06 2.99 -0.37
C GLY A 23 9.51 1.65 -0.88
N HIS A 24 8.20 1.40 -0.78
CA HIS A 24 7.57 0.23 -1.40
C HIS A 24 7.50 0.30 -2.93
N THR A 25 7.70 1.48 -3.51
CA THR A 25 7.71 1.72 -4.96
C THR A 25 9.04 2.32 -5.40
N ASP A 26 9.42 2.03 -6.65
CA ASP A 26 10.52 2.74 -7.30
C ASP A 26 10.06 4.18 -7.65
N ASP A 27 10.97 5.15 -7.52
CA ASP A 27 10.78 6.56 -7.96
C ASP A 27 9.59 7.33 -7.37
N ASP A 28 9.41 7.32 -6.03
CA ASP A 28 8.42 8.15 -5.32
C ASP A 28 6.95 7.92 -5.78
N GLY A 29 6.63 6.73 -6.27
CA GLY A 29 5.28 6.35 -6.71
C GLY A 29 4.25 6.38 -5.58
N GLU A 30 2.97 6.19 -5.94
CA GLU A 30 1.89 6.03 -4.95
C GLU A 30 2.08 4.72 -4.18
N CYS A 31 1.94 4.77 -2.85
CA CYS A 31 2.04 3.59 -2.00
C CYS A 31 0.92 2.59 -2.36
N PRO A 32 1.19 1.27 -2.36
CA PRO A 32 0.20 0.27 -2.75
C PRO A 32 -0.99 0.20 -1.78
N GLU A 33 -0.85 0.76 -0.59
CA GLU A 33 -1.88 0.88 0.42
C GLU A 33 -2.90 1.98 0.08
N TRP A 34 -4.16 1.65 0.28
CA TRP A 34 -5.26 2.60 0.31
C TRP A 34 -5.56 2.99 1.75
N LEU A 35 -5.30 4.25 2.11
CA LEU A 35 -5.56 4.80 3.45
C LEU A 35 -6.93 5.44 3.53
N CYS A 36 -7.68 5.12 4.58
CA CYS A 36 -8.87 5.87 4.95
C CYS A 36 -8.48 7.28 5.36
N THR A 37 -9.04 8.30 4.70
CA THR A 37 -8.69 9.70 4.96
C THR A 37 -9.14 10.21 6.33
N ASP A 38 -10.00 9.46 7.03
CA ASP A 38 -10.56 9.85 8.34
C ASP A 38 -9.82 9.18 9.50
N CYS A 39 -9.61 7.86 9.46
CA CYS A 39 -9.00 7.11 10.58
C CYS A 39 -7.58 6.60 10.33
N GLY A 40 -7.07 6.70 9.09
CA GLY A 40 -5.74 6.22 8.70
C GLY A 40 -5.60 4.70 8.56
N GLY A 41 -6.69 3.93 8.77
CA GLY A 41 -6.68 2.49 8.52
C GLY A 41 -6.46 2.19 7.04
N ALA A 42 -5.63 1.20 6.73
CA ALA A 42 -5.17 0.93 5.37
C ALA A 42 -5.38 -0.53 4.92
N PHE A 43 -5.58 -0.74 3.63
CA PHE A 43 -5.58 -2.07 3.01
C PHE A 43 -4.95 -2.06 1.61
N LEU A 44 -4.61 -3.26 1.12
CA LEU A 44 -4.07 -3.47 -0.22
C LEU A 44 -5.17 -4.01 -1.15
N LEU A 45 -5.21 -3.53 -2.39
CA LEU A 45 -6.08 -4.07 -3.43
C LEU A 45 -5.26 -4.69 -4.56
N GLY A 46 -5.54 -5.96 -4.88
CA GLY A 46 -4.75 -6.75 -5.83
C GLY A 46 -3.62 -7.55 -5.16
N GLY A 47 -2.97 -8.42 -5.92
CA GLY A 47 -1.80 -9.15 -5.45
C GLY A 47 -0.57 -8.26 -5.44
N VAL A 48 0.12 -8.15 -4.31
CA VAL A 48 1.41 -7.44 -4.25
C VAL A 48 2.46 -8.19 -5.06
N HIS A 49 2.99 -7.55 -6.10
CA HIS A 49 4.16 -8.05 -6.80
C HIS A 49 5.40 -7.56 -6.06
N ALA A 50 5.76 -8.22 -4.95
CA ALA A 50 7.00 -7.93 -4.26
C ALA A 50 8.19 -8.35 -5.14
N VAL A 51 8.88 -7.38 -5.75
CA VAL A 51 10.15 -7.62 -6.44
C VAL A 51 11.24 -7.72 -5.38
N VAL A 52 11.49 -8.93 -4.88
CA VAL A 52 12.59 -9.18 -3.96
C VAL A 52 13.89 -9.45 -4.73
N PRO A 53 15.02 -8.80 -4.40
CA PRO A 53 16.28 -9.09 -5.06
C PRO A 53 16.68 -10.54 -4.77
N ALA A 54 16.99 -11.28 -5.84
CA ALA A 54 17.45 -12.65 -5.71
C ALA A 54 18.78 -12.68 -4.95
N ALA A 55 18.76 -13.24 -3.74
CA ALA A 55 19.96 -13.36 -2.92
C ALA A 55 20.83 -14.53 -3.43
N VAL A 56 21.70 -14.28 -4.40
CA VAL A 56 22.63 -15.29 -4.91
C VAL A 56 23.75 -15.52 -3.90
N ARG A 57 23.84 -16.73 -3.33
CA ARG A 57 25.03 -17.17 -2.59
C ARG A 57 26.07 -17.61 -3.62
N ARG A 58 27.29 -17.08 -3.53
CA ARG A 58 28.41 -17.64 -4.31
C ARG A 58 28.87 -18.93 -3.64
N ALA A 59 28.92 -20.02 -4.38
CA ALA A 59 29.64 -21.22 -3.97
C ALA A 59 31.15 -20.90 -3.98
N ALA A 60 31.86 -21.34 -2.93
CA ALA A 60 33.31 -21.24 -2.79
C ALA A 60 34.03 -22.36 -3.55
#